data_AF-A0A0S4TN21-F1
#
_entry.id   AF-A0A0S4TN21-F1
#
_cell.length_a   1.000
_cell.length_b   1.000
_cell.length_c   1.000
_cell.angle_alpha   90.00
_cell.angle_beta   90.00
_cell.angle_gamma   90.00
#
_symmetry.space_group_name_H-M   'P 1'
#
loop_
_entity.id
_entity.type
_entity.pdbx_description
1 polymer ?
#
loop_
_entity_poly.entity_id
_entity_poly.type
_entity_poly.pdbx_seq_one_letter_code
_entity_poly.pdbx_strand_id
1 'polypeptide(L)' 'MRDARIGLAQVPQYANAEAMPERLRAAFDPEWRGELPRTLILRTDGRRHASSGLLTPQTLDAAFSD' A
#
# COMPACT_ATOMS: atom_id res chain seq x y z
N MET A 1 -11.95 -7.21 10.84
CA MET A 1 -13.34 -6.71 10.74
C MET A 1 -13.46 -5.26 10.24
N ARG A 2 -12.43 -4.66 9.60
CA ARG A 2 -12.47 -3.27 9.09
C ARG A 2 -12.59 -3.22 7.56
N ASP A 3 -11.96 -4.16 6.87
CA ASP A 3 -12.03 -4.33 5.41
C ASP A 3 -13.47 -4.50 4.90
N ALA A 4 -14.33 -5.14 5.69
CA ALA A 4 -15.75 -5.28 5.39
C ALA A 4 -16.50 -3.93 5.43
N ARG A 5 -16.14 -3.02 6.35
CA ARG A 5 -16.79 -1.70 6.46
C ARG A 5 -16.47 -0.77 5.29
N ILE A 6 -15.30 -0.93 4.68
CA ILE A 6 -14.84 -0.10 3.55
C ILE A 6 -14.91 -0.86 2.21
N GLY A 7 -15.61 -1.99 2.18
CA GLY A 7 -15.81 -2.79 0.97
C GLY A 7 -14.58 -3.55 0.45
N LEU A 8 -13.39 -3.34 1.03
CA LEU A 8 -12.14 -4.01 0.64
C LEU A 8 -12.19 -5.53 0.71
N ALA A 9 -13.04 -6.08 1.59
CA ALA A 9 -13.21 -7.52 1.72
C ALA A 9 -13.79 -8.19 0.46
N GLN A 10 -14.44 -7.42 -0.43
CA GLN A 10 -15.15 -7.94 -1.61
C GLN A 10 -14.37 -7.74 -2.91
N VAL A 11 -13.22 -7.08 -2.85
CA VAL A 11 -12.41 -6.71 -4.02
C VAL A 11 -11.23 -7.67 -4.12
N PRO A 12 -10.86 -8.16 -5.32
CA PRO A 12 -9.67 -8.99 -5.49
C PRO A 12 -8.42 -8.25 -4.98
N GLN A 13 -7.73 -8.86 -4.02
CA GLN A 13 -6.48 -8.34 -3.48
C GLN A 13 -5.32 -9.15 -4.05
N TYR A 14 -4.34 -8.46 -4.62
CA TYR A 14 -3.15 -9.08 -5.18
C TYR A 14 -1.97 -8.73 -4.28
N ALA A 15 -1.31 -9.75 -3.75
CA ALA A 15 -0.06 -9.63 -3.03
C ALA A 15 0.99 -10.51 -3.71
N ASN A 16 2.25 -10.11 -3.66
CA ASN A 16 3.34 -11.00 -4.03
C ASN A 16 3.37 -12.14 -3.01
N ALA A 17 3.20 -13.38 -3.49
CA ALA A 17 3.13 -14.57 -2.65
C ALA A 17 4.47 -14.93 -2.01
N GLU A 18 5.57 -14.54 -2.66
CA GLU A 18 6.92 -14.72 -2.13
C GLU A 18 7.40 -13.43 -1.47
N ALA A 19 8.06 -13.58 -0.32
CA ALA A 19 8.85 -12.49 0.24
C ALA A 19 9.91 -12.12 -0.79
N MET A 20 9.74 -10.98 -1.46
CA MET A 20 10.68 -10.52 -2.47
C MET A 20 12.07 -10.43 -1.82
N PRO A 21 13.02 -11.33 -2.14
CA PRO A 21 14.30 -11.36 -1.47
C PRO A 21 14.98 -10.01 -1.74
N GLU A 22 15.64 -9.40 -0.77
CA GLU A 22 16.36 -8.14 -0.97
C GLU A 22 17.28 -8.18 -2.21
N ARG A 23 17.82 -9.37 -2.54
CA ARG A 23 18.61 -9.61 -3.75
C ARG A 23 17.84 -9.36 -5.06
N LEU A 24 16.56 -9.71 -5.13
CA LEU A 24 15.74 -9.45 -6.30
C LEU A 24 15.51 -7.95 -6.45
N ARG A 25 15.28 -7.23 -5.34
CA ARG A 25 15.10 -5.77 -5.37
C ARG A 25 16.37 -5.04 -5.78
N ALA A 26 17.53 -5.43 -5.25
CA ALA A 26 18.82 -4.89 -5.66
C ALA A 26 19.16 -5.18 -7.13
N ALA A 27 18.70 -6.32 -7.68
CA ALA A 27 18.89 -6.64 -9.09
C ALA A 27 18.01 -5.78 -10.02
N PHE A 28 16.84 -5.33 -9.56
CA PHE A 28 15.94 -4.46 -10.32
C PHE A 28 16.26 -2.97 -10.16
N ASP A 29 16.70 -2.54 -8.98
CA ASP A 29 17.12 -1.17 -8.69
C ASP A 29 18.33 -1.19 -7.74
N PRO A 30 19.56 -1.07 -8.29
CA PRO A 30 20.79 -1.06 -7.50
C PRO A 30 20.92 0.14 -6.56
N GLU A 31 20.21 1.24 -6.83
CA GLU A 31 20.21 2.43 -5.97
C GLU A 31 19.19 2.34 -4.83
N TRP A 32 18.34 1.31 -4.82
CA TRP A 32 17.31 1.09 -3.81
C TRP A 32 17.92 0.95 -2.41
N ARG A 33 17.72 1.97 -1.56
CA ARG A 33 18.24 2.06 -0.19
C ARG A 33 17.31 1.45 0.89
N GLY A 34 16.37 0.59 0.49
CA GLY A 34 15.35 0.06 1.41
C GLY A 34 14.15 0.99 1.58
N GLU A 35 13.74 1.69 0.52
CA GLU A 35 12.50 2.49 0.49
C GLU A 35 11.35 1.68 1.09
N LEU A 36 10.65 2.29 2.06
CA LEU A 36 9.52 1.66 2.71
C LEU A 36 8.40 1.40 1.69
N PRO A 37 7.59 0.33 1.85
CA PRO A 37 6.45 0.09 0.98
C PRO A 37 5.60 1.34 0.83
N ARG A 38 5.33 1.75 -0.41
CA ARG A 38 4.48 2.91 -0.72
C ARG A 38 3.07 2.43 -1.00
N THR A 39 2.11 2.93 -0.22
CA THR A 39 0.68 2.74 -0.48
C THR A 39 0.12 3.98 -1.15
N LEU A 40 -0.53 3.80 -2.31
CA LEU A 40 -1.30 4.84 -2.99
C LEU A 40 -2.79 4.55 -2.85
N ILE A 41 -3.54 5.51 -2.31
CA ILE A 41 -5.00 5.45 -2.19
C ILE A 41 -5.56 6.38 -3.26
N LEU A 42 -6.21 5.79 -4.26
CA LEU A 42 -6.84 6.49 -5.37
C LEU A 42 -8.35 6.55 -5.12
N ARG A 43 -8.89 7.77 -5.02
CA ARG A 43 -10.32 7.99 -4.81
C ARG A 43 -11.04 8.11 -6.15
N THR A 44 -12.35 7.87 -6.12
CA THR A 44 -13.22 7.97 -7.31
C THR A 44 -13.32 9.39 -7.87
N ASP A 45 -13.07 10.41 -7.03
CA ASP A 45 -12.95 11.82 -7.40
C ASP A 45 -11.58 12.18 -8.00
N GLY A 46 -10.68 11.21 -8.14
CA GLY A 46 -9.33 11.40 -8.67
C GLY A 46 -8.29 11.88 -7.65
N ARG A 47 -8.69 12.16 -6.40
CA ARG A 47 -7.73 12.52 -5.33
C ARG A 47 -6.83 11.36 -4.98
N ARG A 48 -5.60 11.68 -4.61
CA ARG A 48 -4.55 10.71 -4.31
C ARG A 48 -3.95 10.98 -2.94
N HIS A 49 -3.93 9.97 -2.09
CA HIS A 49 -3.17 9.99 -0.83
C HIS A 49 -2.05 8.96 -0.92
N ALA A 50 -0.86 9.31 -0.43
CA ALA A 50 0.31 8.46 -0.56
C ALA A 50 1.03 8.34 0.78
N SER A 51 1.15 7.12 1.29
CA SER A 51 1.78 6.79 2.56
C SER A 51 2.96 5.83 2.36
N SER A 52 4.04 6.02 3.11
CA SER A 52 5.21 5.14 3.10
C SER A 52 5.30 4.40 4.44
N GLY A 53 5.66 3.12 4.40
CA GLY A 53 5.75 2.27 5.59
C GLY A 53 4.51 1.43 5.80
N LEU A 54 4.37 0.90 7.02
CA LEU A 54 3.21 0.10 7.37
C LEU A 54 1.96 0.98 7.36
N LEU A 55 0.98 0.61 6.53
CA LEU A 55 -0.32 1.27 6.53
C LEU A 55 -1.05 0.97 7.84
N THR A 56 -1.18 1.98 8.70
CA THR A 56 -1.95 1.87 9.94
C THR A 56 -3.43 2.21 9.71
N PRO A 57 -4.35 1.71 10.54
CA PRO A 57 -5.76 2.12 10.48
C PRO A 57 -5.96 3.64 10.57
N GLN A 58 -5.16 4.33 11.37
CA GLN A 58 -5.21 5.78 11.56
C GLN A 58 -4.83 6.53 10.27
N THR A 59 -3.74 6.09 9.62
CA THR A 59 -3.31 6.65 8.33
C THR A 59 -4.38 6.44 7.25
N LEU A 60 -5.02 5.28 7.26
CA LEU A 60 -6.09 4.96 6.32
C LEU A 60 -7.34 5.82 6.55
N ASP A 61 -7.75 6.01 7.81
CA ASP A 61 -8.90 6.88 8.14
C ASP A 61 -8.65 8.32 7.72
N ALA A 62 -7.45 8.86 7.98
CA ALA A 62 -7.07 10.20 7.56
C ALA A 62 -7.17 10.37 6.03
N ALA A 63 -6.71 9.39 5.26
CA ALA A 63 -6.77 9.42 3.80
C ALA A 63 -8.19 9.48 3.22
N PHE A 64 -9.19 8.99 3.96
CA PHE A 64 -10.61 9.00 3.57
C PHE A 64 -11.44 10.10 4.23
N SER A 65 -10.88 10.86 5.19
CA SER A 65 -11.60 11.92 5.91
C SER A 65 -11.49 13.29 5.25
N ASP A 66 -10.48 13.49 4.38
CA ASP A 66 -10.29 14.72 3.58
C ASP A 66 -11.19 14.81 2.34
#